data_AF-A0A8X8CFG3-F1
#
_entry.id   AF-A0A8X8CFG3-F1
#
_cell.length_a   1.000
_cell.length_b   1.000
_cell.length_c   1.000
_cell.angle_alpha   90.00
_cell.angle_beta   90.00
_cell.angle_gamma   90.00
#
_symmetry.space_group_name_H-M   'P 1'
#
loop_
_entity.id
_entity.type
_entity.pdbx_description
1 polymer ?
#
loop_
_entity_poly.entity_id
_entity_poly.type
_entity_poly.pdbx_seq_one_letter_code
_entity_poly.pdbx_strand_id
1 'polypeptide(L)' 'MALDAHHCPGVMFLFRGEFGCLMYTRDFRWEVDSERAKDARSRLLNVLKNEIIDVPYSDNTYCNPSYDLPTREVAA' A
#
# COMPACT_ATOMS: atom_id res chain seq x y z
N MET A 1 -4.14 -12.37 -2.89
CA MET A 1 -4.45 -12.07 -1.47
C MET A 1 -4.90 -10.62 -1.37
N ALA A 2 -5.95 -10.35 -0.59
CA ALA A 2 -6.41 -8.99 -0.31
C ALA A 2 -5.71 -8.45 0.95
N LEU A 3 -5.30 -7.19 0.91
CA LEU A 3 -4.67 -6.44 2.01
C LEU A 3 -5.47 -5.15 2.21
N ASP A 4 -5.49 -4.59 3.42
CA ASP A 4 -6.14 -3.30 3.68
C ASP A 4 -5.38 -2.18 2.93
N ALA A 5 -6.09 -1.35 2.16
CA ALA A 5 -5.52 -0.20 1.45
C ALA A 5 -5.44 1.06 2.32
N HIS A 6 -6.09 1.04 3.48
CA HIS A 6 -6.25 2.18 4.37
C HIS A 6 -6.77 3.43 3.65
N HIS A 7 -7.55 3.32 2.57
CA HIS A 7 -8.12 4.50 1.91
C HIS A 7 -9.53 4.80 2.45
N CYS A 8 -10.41 3.82 2.31
CA CYS A 8 -11.76 3.68 2.87
C CYS A 8 -11.93 2.20 3.27
N PRO A 9 -13.14 1.63 3.44
CA PRO A 9 -13.33 0.17 3.44
C PRO A 9 -12.92 -0.49 2.09
N GLY A 10 -11.62 -0.48 1.79
CA GLY A 10 -11.02 -0.86 0.50
C GLY A 10 -9.79 -1.75 0.65
N VAL A 11 -9.32 -2.32 -0.46
CA VAL A 11 -8.29 -3.36 -0.46
C VAL A 11 -7.25 -3.19 -1.58
N MET A 12 -6.00 -3.56 -1.28
CA MET A 12 -4.95 -3.86 -2.24
C MET A 12 -4.95 -5.35 -2.58
N PHE A 13 -4.43 -5.71 -3.75
CA PHE A 13 -4.33 -7.10 -4.19
C PHE A 13 -2.90 -7.49 -4.55
N LEU A 14 -2.50 -8.66 -4.06
CA LEU A 14 -1.27 -9.35 -4.46
C LEU A 14 -1.62 -10.63 -5.23
N PHE A 15 -1.16 -10.71 -6.48
CA PHE A 15 -1.34 -11.87 -7.36
C PHE A 15 -0.01 -12.56 -7.60
N ARG A 16 -0.05 -13.89 -7.65
CA ARG A 16 1.10 -14.75 -7.92
C ARG A 16 0.69 -15.84 -8.89
N GLY A 17 1.52 -16.09 -9.89
CA GLY A 17 1.31 -17.15 -10.86
C GLY A 17 2.47 -17.20 -11.86
N GLU A 18 2.26 -17.91 -12.97
CA GLU A 18 3.25 -17.99 -14.06
C GLU A 18 3.57 -16.62 -14.67
N PHE A 19 2.67 -15.65 -14.50
CA PHE A 19 2.84 -14.24 -14.89
C PHE A 19 3.68 -13.40 -13.90
N GLY A 20 4.25 -14.03 -12.87
CA GLY A 20 5.03 -13.35 -11.82
C GLY A 20 4.19 -12.86 -10.64
N CYS A 21 4.75 -11.89 -9.92
CA CYS A 21 4.23 -11.29 -8.70
C CYS A 21 3.76 -9.86 -8.96
N LEU A 22 2.43 -9.66 -8.98
CA LEU A 22 1.81 -8.36 -9.30
C LEU A 22 1.15 -7.78 -8.06
N MET A 23 1.41 -6.50 -7.78
CA MET A 23 0.74 -5.75 -6.71
C MET A 23 -0.13 -4.65 -7.28
N TYR A 24 -1.40 -4.59 -6.87
CA TYR A 24 -2.31 -3.50 -7.19
C TYR A 24 -2.72 -2.80 -5.90
N THR A 25 -2.27 -1.56 -5.70
CA THR A 25 -2.67 -0.79 -4.52
C THR A 25 -4.11 -0.29 -4.64
N ARG A 26 -4.56 -0.02 -5.87
CA ARG A 26 -5.76 0.83 -6.13
C ARG A 26 -5.61 2.13 -5.35
N ASP A 27 -6.69 2.83 -5.04
CA ASP A 27 -6.63 4.00 -4.16
C ASP A 27 -6.15 3.56 -2.76
N PHE A 28 -4.99 4.05 -2.33
CA PHE A 28 -4.40 3.72 -1.04
C PHE A 28 -3.80 4.97 -0.40
N ARG A 29 -3.66 4.95 0.92
CA ARG A 29 -2.94 6.02 1.63
C ARG A 29 -2.01 5.42 2.66
N TRP A 30 -0.72 5.42 2.34
CA TRP A 30 0.34 4.98 3.25
C TRP A 30 0.74 6.10 4.21
N GLU A 31 1.11 5.72 5.42
CA GLU A 31 1.68 6.62 6.44
C GLU A 31 3.05 6.09 6.84
N VAL A 32 3.93 6.95 7.36
CA VAL A 32 5.29 6.54 7.71
C VAL A 32 5.38 6.10 9.17
N ASP A 33 4.85 6.90 10.09
CA ASP A 33 5.15 6.77 11.53
C ASP A 33 3.97 6.37 12.42
N SER A 34 2.80 6.07 11.85
CA SER A 34 1.64 5.63 12.63
C SER A 34 1.74 4.15 13.04
N GLU A 35 1.13 3.76 14.17
CA GLU A 35 1.05 2.35 14.57
C GLU A 35 0.36 1.51 13.48
N ARG A 36 -0.66 2.09 12.82
CA ARG A 36 -1.31 1.51 11.63
C ARG A 36 -0.31 1.23 10.51
N ALA A 37 0.58 2.16 10.21
CA ALA A 37 1.60 1.98 9.18
C ALA A 37 2.59 0.87 9.53
N LYS A 38 3.03 0.79 10.79
CA LYS A 38 3.92 -0.27 11.27
C LYS A 38 3.27 -1.66 11.12
N ASP A 39 2.02 -1.78 11.53
CA ASP A 39 1.24 -3.00 11.39
C ASP A 39 1.02 -3.40 9.93
N ALA A 40 0.66 -2.43 9.08
CA ALA A 40 0.49 -2.63 7.64
C ALA A 40 1.79 -3.12 6.99
N ARG A 41 2.92 -2.50 7.35
CA ARG A 41 4.25 -2.89 6.87
C ARG A 41 4.60 -4.32 7.27
N SER A 42 4.38 -4.67 8.53
CA SER A 42 4.62 -6.03 9.05
C SER A 42 3.78 -7.07 8.29
N ARG A 43 2.48 -6.80 8.09
CA ARG A 43 1.57 -7.66 7.33
C ARG A 43 2.02 -7.80 5.88
N LEU A 44 2.37 -6.71 5.22
CA LEU A 44 2.83 -6.71 3.84
C LEU A 44 4.10 -7.56 3.68
N LEU A 45 5.10 -7.36 4.54
CA LEU A 45 6.34 -8.14 4.52
C LEU A 45 6.09 -9.62 4.76
N ASN A 46 5.23 -9.97 5.72
CA ASN A 46 4.86 -11.35 5.99
C ASN A 46 4.18 -12.01 4.78
N VAL A 47 3.30 -11.27 4.09
CA VAL A 47 2.59 -11.77 2.91
C VAL A 47 3.50 -11.86 1.68
N LEU A 48 4.49 -10.97 1.56
CA LEU A 48 5.48 -11.00 0.49
C LEU A 48 6.46 -12.17 0.63
N LYS A 49 6.73 -12.66 1.85
CA LYS A 49 7.64 -13.79 2.12
C LYS A 49 9.03 -13.61 1.47
N ASN A 50 9.55 -12.39 1.46
CA ASN A 50 10.81 -12.01 0.79
C ASN A 50 10.83 -12.21 -0.73
N GLU A 51 9.67 -12.38 -1.37
CA GLU A 51 9.57 -12.34 -2.84
C GLU A 51 9.62 -10.92 -3.37
N ILE A 52 10.12 -10.78 -4.59
CA ILE A 52 10.16 -9.51 -5.32
C ILE A 52 8.78 -9.28 -5.95
N ILE A 53 8.34 -8.02 -5.95
CA ILE A 53 7.18 -7.58 -6.74
C ILE A 53 7.70 -7.23 -8.13
N ASP A 54 7.28 -7.98 -9.15
CA ASP A 54 7.72 -7.75 -10.53
C ASP A 54 7.09 -6.49 -11.12
N VAL A 55 5.80 -6.28 -10.83
CA VAL A 55 5.05 -5.11 -11.33
C VAL A 55 4.20 -4.48 -10.22
N PRO A 56 4.55 -3.28 -9.75
CA PRO A 56 3.73 -2.51 -8.83
C PRO A 56 2.80 -1.54 -9.59
N TYR A 57 1.50 -1.81 -9.57
CA TYR A 57 0.46 -0.86 -9.96
C TYR A 57 0.11 0.01 -8.75
N SER A 58 0.76 1.17 -8.67
CA SER A 58 0.63 2.14 -7.57
C SER A 58 -0.42 3.22 -7.85
N ASP A 59 -1.14 3.63 -6.82
CA ASP A 59 -1.81 4.94 -6.79
C ASP A 59 -0.77 6.03 -6.95
N ASN A 60 -1.01 6.91 -7.90
CA ASN A 60 -0.16 8.03 -8.21
C ASN A 60 -0.93 9.36 -8.18
N THR A 61 -2.11 9.40 -7.56
CA THR A 61 -2.99 10.58 -7.46
C THR A 61 -2.23 11.82 -6.98
N TYR A 62 -1.32 11.65 -6.01
CA TYR A 62 -0.46 12.71 -5.47
C TYR A 62 1.03 12.47 -5.70
N CYS A 63 1.42 11.74 -6.76
CA CYS A 63 2.82 11.50 -7.11
C CYS A 63 3.48 12.74 -7.76
N ASN A 64 3.46 13.86 -7.03
CA ASN A 64 4.10 15.11 -7.41
C ASN A 64 4.76 15.73 -6.15
N PRO A 65 6.05 16.11 -6.20
CA PRO A 65 6.75 16.72 -5.07
C PRO A 65 6.13 18.01 -4.52
N SER A 66 5.24 18.67 -5.27
CA SER A 66 4.52 19.86 -4.78
C SER A 66 3.49 19.54 -3.69
N TYR A 67 3.10 18.27 -3.54
CA TYR A 67 2.15 17.86 -2.52
C TYR A 67 2.88 17.48 -1.23
N ASP A 68 2.59 18.22 -0.17
CA ASP A 68 2.92 17.88 1.22
C ASP A 68 1.60 17.83 1.99
N LEU A 69 1.14 16.63 2.31
CA LEU A 69 -0.17 16.42 2.91
C LEU A 69 -0.01 16.14 4.41
N PRO A 70 -0.82 16.77 5.29
CA PRO A 70 -0.80 16.49 6.72
C PRO A 70 -1.18 15.03 6.99
N THR A 71 -0.82 14.51 8.17
CA THR A 71 -1.27 13.18 8.61
C THR A 71 -2.79 13.13 8.75
N ARG A 72 -3.37 11.92 8.86
CA ARG A 72 -4.81 11.81 9.05
C ARG A 72 -5.28 12.42 10.36
N GLU A 73 -4.49 12.27 11.41
CA GLU A 73 -4.80 12.77 12.75
C GLU A 73 -4.87 14.30 12.79
N VAL A 74 -4.10 14.98 11.93
CA VAL A 74 -4.10 16.45 11.83
C VAL A 74 -5.23 16.98 10.95
N ALA A 75 -5.63 16.23 9.91
CA ALA A 75 -6.63 16.67 8.95
C ALA A 75 -8.09 16.34 9.32
N ALA A 76 -8.30 15.43 10.29
CA ALA A 76 -9.61 14.92 10.69
C ALA A 76 -10.23 15.69 11.87
#